data_AF-A0A931QK52-F1
#
_entry.id   AF-A0A931QK52-F1
#
_cell.length_a   1.000
_cell.length_b   1.000
_cell.length_c   1.000
_cell.angle_alpha   90.00
_cell.angle_beta   90.00
_cell.angle_gamma   90.00
#
_symmetry.space_group_name_H-M   'P 1'
#
loop_
_entity.id
_entity.type
_entity.pdbx_description
1 polymer ?
#
loop_
_entity_poly.entity_id
_entity_poly.type
_entity_poly.pdbx_seq_one_letter_code
_entity_poly.pdbx_strand_id
1 'polypeptide(L)'
;DLVGLAERIRERAPLVPKAAQARIEKRVADLARQPIDPARLAQEAAILAERSDITEEVTRLASHLEQASEIGRRSEGVGKAFDFLLQEMNREINTIGSKAGDIEITRSVLTAKQEVEKIREQVQNIE
;
A
#
# COMPACT_ATOMS: atom_id res chain seq x y z
N ASP A 1 27.54 9.32 -8.67
CA ASP A 1 27.02 9.21 -7.29
C ASP A 1 25.51 9.49 -7.29
N LEU A 2 24.85 9.52 -6.12
CA LEU A 2 23.39 9.78 -5.99
C LEU A 2 22.95 11.13 -6.58
N VAL A 3 23.80 12.16 -6.52
CA VAL A 3 23.59 13.47 -7.13
C VAL A 3 23.48 13.34 -8.64
N GLY A 4 24.40 12.62 -9.28
CA GLY A 4 24.33 12.37 -10.73
C GLY A 4 23.09 11.58 -11.18
N LEU A 5 22.54 10.70 -10.33
CA LEU A 5 21.28 10.01 -10.60
C LEU A 5 20.07 10.95 -10.43
N ALA A 6 20.07 11.79 -9.40
CA ALA A 6 19.01 12.76 -9.16
C ALA A 6 18.89 13.79 -10.29
N GLU A 7 20.01 14.28 -10.83
CA GLU A 7 20.02 15.19 -11.99
C GLU A 7 19.45 14.52 -13.25
N ARG A 8 19.85 13.28 -13.55
CA ARG A 8 19.27 12.52 -14.68
C ARG A 8 17.77 12.28 -14.54
N ILE A 9 17.29 12.04 -13.31
CA ILE A 9 15.86 11.93 -13.02
C ILE A 9 15.17 13.28 -13.25
N ARG A 10 15.76 14.38 -12.76
CA ARG A 10 15.24 15.74 -12.94
C ARG A 10 15.14 16.14 -14.41
N GLU A 11 16.14 15.83 -15.22
CA GLU A 11 16.15 16.08 -16.67
C GLU A 11 15.07 15.29 -17.40
N ARG A 12 14.80 14.05 -16.96
CA ARG A 12 13.83 13.17 -17.61
C ARG A 12 12.40 13.36 -17.11
N ALA A 13 12.21 13.84 -15.89
CA ALA A 13 10.90 14.02 -15.28
C ALA A 13 9.91 14.84 -16.15
N PRO A 14 10.31 15.94 -16.83
CA PRO A 14 9.42 16.69 -17.72
C PRO A 14 8.98 15.92 -18.99
N LEU A 15 9.75 14.91 -19.42
CA LEU A 15 9.44 14.10 -20.60
C LEU A 15 8.40 13.01 -20.29
N VAL A 16 8.30 12.59 -19.02
CA VAL A 16 7.38 11.53 -18.58
C VAL A 16 5.91 11.91 -18.79
N PRO A 17 5.43 13.12 -18.40
CA PRO A 17 4.07 13.55 -18.68
C PRO A 17 3.75 13.60 -20.18
N LYS A 18 4.67 14.11 -21.02
CA LYS A 18 4.47 14.18 -22.48
C LYS A 18 4.30 12.80 -23.11
N ALA A 19 5.16 11.86 -22.73
CA ALA A 19 5.06 10.47 -23.20
C ALA A 19 3.79 9.77 -22.67
N ALA A 20 3.38 10.07 -21.43
CA ALA A 20 2.14 9.54 -20.85
C ALA A 20 0.91 10.09 -21.58
N GLN A 21 0.86 11.41 -21.83
CA GLN A 21 -0.21 12.05 -22.59
C GLN A 21 -0.35 11.42 -23.98
N ALA A 22 0.74 11.29 -24.74
CA ALA A 22 0.71 10.67 -26.06
C ALA A 22 0.21 9.21 -26.02
N ARG A 23 0.57 8.44 -24.99
CA ARG A 23 0.01 7.08 -24.79
C ARG A 23 -1.48 7.12 -24.49
N ILE A 24 -1.94 8.01 -23.62
CA ILE A 24 -3.34 8.14 -23.23
C ILE A 24 -4.17 8.56 -24.44
N GLU A 25 -3.75 9.59 -25.17
CA GLU A 25 -4.42 10.05 -26.39
C GLU A 25 -4.55 8.93 -27.41
N LYS A 26 -3.48 8.17 -27.65
CA LYS A 26 -3.52 6.99 -28.53
C LYS A 26 -4.51 5.95 -28.02
N ARG A 27 -4.48 5.62 -26.72
CA ARG A 27 -5.36 4.61 -26.13
C ARG A 27 -6.83 5.03 -26.17
N VAL A 28 -7.12 6.30 -25.91
CA VAL A 28 -8.47 6.88 -26.00
C VAL A 28 -8.97 6.85 -27.45
N ALA A 29 -8.13 7.24 -28.41
CA ALA A 29 -8.46 7.17 -29.83
C ALA A 29 -8.73 5.74 -30.30
N ASP A 30 -7.97 4.76 -29.80
CA ASP A 30 -8.17 3.33 -30.10
C ASP A 30 -9.48 2.81 -29.49
N LEU A 31 -9.79 3.19 -28.24
CA LEU A 31 -11.03 2.81 -27.54
C LEU A 31 -12.27 3.46 -28.18
N ALA A 32 -12.19 4.71 -28.61
CA ALA A 32 -13.30 5.45 -29.21
C ALA A 32 -13.73 4.91 -30.59
N ARG A 33 -12.87 4.13 -31.26
CA ARG A 33 -13.15 3.53 -32.58
C ARG A 33 -13.83 2.16 -32.51
N GLN A 34 -13.96 1.57 -31.32
CA GLN A 34 -14.51 0.24 -31.15
C GLN A 34 -15.83 0.32 -30.35
N PRO A 35 -16.89 -0.40 -30.77
CA PRO A 35 -18.03 -0.61 -29.88
C PRO A 35 -17.54 -1.29 -28.59
N ILE A 36 -17.82 -0.66 -27.45
CA ILE A 36 -17.45 -1.21 -26.14
C ILE A 36 -18.41 -2.35 -25.83
N ASP A 37 -17.86 -3.56 -25.69
CA ASP A 37 -18.61 -4.71 -25.19
C ASP A 37 -18.95 -4.49 -23.69
N PRO A 38 -20.24 -4.40 -23.31
CA PRO A 38 -20.65 -4.19 -21.93
C PRO A 38 -20.18 -5.32 -20.99
N ALA A 39 -20.10 -6.56 -21.48
CA ALA A 39 -19.64 -7.69 -20.67
C ALA A 39 -18.15 -7.55 -20.33
N ARG A 40 -17.34 -7.14 -21.32
CA ARG A 40 -15.92 -6.86 -21.11
C ARG A 40 -15.71 -5.67 -20.16
N LEU A 41 -16.51 -4.61 -20.30
CA LEU A 41 -16.44 -3.45 -19.40
C LEU A 41 -16.76 -3.84 -17.95
N ALA A 42 -17.81 -4.63 -17.74
CA ALA A 42 -18.18 -5.13 -16.41
C ALA A 42 -17.07 -6.00 -15.80
N GLN A 43 -16.44 -6.85 -16.62
CA GLN A 43 -15.31 -7.69 -16.19
C GLN A 43 -14.10 -6.84 -15.76
N GLU A 44 -13.71 -5.85 -16.56
CA GLU A 44 -12.58 -4.96 -16.22
C GLU A 44 -12.90 -4.11 -14.98
N ALA A 45 -14.14 -3.65 -14.82
CA ALA A 45 -14.58 -2.93 -13.63
C ALA A 45 -14.52 -3.82 -12.38
N ALA A 46 -14.92 -5.09 -12.47
CA ALA A 46 -14.81 -6.05 -11.37
C ALA A 46 -13.34 -6.31 -10.98
N ILE A 47 -12.47 -6.52 -11.97
CA ILE A 47 -11.02 -6.71 -11.74
C ILE A 47 -10.41 -5.47 -11.08
N LEU A 48 -10.78 -4.27 -11.52
CA LEU A 48 -10.31 -3.02 -10.92
C LEU A 48 -10.80 -2.88 -9.48
N ALA A 49 -12.09 -3.15 -9.22
CA ALA A 49 -12.66 -3.11 -7.87
C ALA A 49 -11.92 -4.06 -6.94
N GLU A 50 -11.71 -5.32 -7.34
CA GLU A 50 -10.96 -6.33 -6.56
C GLU A 50 -9.52 -5.89 -6.30
N ARG A 51 -8.85 -5.28 -7.30
CA ARG A 51 -7.48 -4.77 -7.14
C ARG A 51 -7.37 -3.58 -6.20
N SER A 52 -8.41 -2.75 -6.08
CA SER A 52 -8.45 -1.60 -5.16
C SER A 52 -9.06 -1.91 -3.80
N ASP A 53 -9.70 -3.07 -3.63
CA ASP A 53 -10.34 -3.43 -2.37
C ASP A 53 -9.31 -3.77 -1.29
N ILE A 54 -9.40 -3.02 -0.19
CA ILE A 54 -8.55 -3.12 1.00
C ILE A 54 -9.34 -3.52 2.25
N THR A 55 -10.62 -3.89 2.11
CA THR A 55 -11.55 -4.14 3.23
C THR A 55 -11.05 -5.26 4.14
N GLU A 56 -10.50 -6.32 3.54
CA GLU A 56 -10.00 -7.47 4.29
C GLU A 56 -8.75 -7.10 5.10
N GLU A 57 -7.81 -6.37 4.50
CA GLU A 57 -6.58 -5.92 5.15
C GLU A 57 -6.88 -4.97 6.32
N VAL A 58 -7.83 -4.05 6.16
CA VAL A 58 -8.27 -3.15 7.24
C VAL A 58 -8.89 -3.93 8.39
N THR A 59 -9.72 -4.94 8.07
CA THR A 59 -10.36 -5.79 9.07
C THR A 59 -9.33 -6.63 9.84
N ARG A 60 -8.36 -7.24 9.13
CA ARG A 60 -7.27 -8.01 9.75
C ARG A 60 -6.38 -7.12 10.61
N LEU A 61 -5.99 -5.94 10.12
CA LEU A 61 -5.20 -4.97 10.89
C LEU A 61 -5.91 -4.56 12.18
N ALA A 62 -7.22 -4.32 12.15
CA ALA A 62 -8.01 -4.01 13.34
C ALA A 62 -7.97 -5.19 14.35
N SER A 63 -8.16 -6.42 13.89
CA SER A 63 -8.05 -7.60 14.75
C SER A 63 -6.65 -7.77 15.34
N HIS A 64 -5.59 -7.48 14.57
CA HIS A 64 -4.23 -7.50 15.10
C HIS A 64 -4.00 -6.43 16.18
N LEU A 65 -4.55 -5.23 16.02
CA LEU A 65 -4.46 -4.18 17.04
C LEU A 65 -5.15 -4.56 18.36
N GLU A 66 -6.29 -5.25 18.27
CA GLU A 66 -6.99 -5.80 19.44
C GLU A 66 -6.11 -6.85 20.14
N GLN A 67 -5.55 -7.80 19.39
CA GLN A 67 -4.64 -8.81 19.91
C GLN A 67 -3.39 -8.19 20.55
N ALA A 68 -2.82 -7.13 19.98
CA ALA A 68 -1.65 -6.44 20.53
C ALA A 68 -1.97 -5.85 21.91
N SER A 69 -3.16 -5.26 22.04
CA SER A 69 -3.66 -4.71 23.30
C SER A 69 -3.90 -5.78 24.38
N GLU A 70 -4.24 -7.01 23.98
CA GLU A 70 -4.35 -8.13 24.92
C GLU A 70 -2.99 -8.67 25.35
N ILE A 71 -2.05 -8.84 24.40
CA ILE A 71 -0.71 -9.33 24.69
C ILE A 71 0.02 -8.35 25.63
N GLY A 72 -0.12 -7.04 25.41
CA GLY A 72 0.51 -6.02 26.26
C GLY A 72 0.03 -6.00 27.71
N ARG A 73 -1.07 -6.70 28.02
CA ARG A 73 -1.59 -6.85 29.40
C ARG A 73 -1.07 -8.11 30.10
N ARG A 74 -0.32 -8.97 29.41
CA ARG A 74 0.24 -10.21 29.98
C ARG A 74 1.56 -9.93 30.69
N SER A 75 1.83 -10.69 31.75
CA SER A 75 3.03 -10.53 32.57
C SER A 75 4.27 -11.28 32.06
N GLU A 76 4.12 -12.26 31.17
CA GLU A 76 5.24 -13.08 30.66
C GLU A 76 5.03 -13.50 29.18
N GLY A 77 6.12 -13.81 28.48
CA GLY A 77 6.08 -14.35 27.11
C GLY A 77 5.62 -13.34 26.04
N VAL A 78 5.79 -12.05 26.32
CA VAL A 78 5.20 -10.95 25.57
C VAL A 78 5.97 -10.64 24.27
N GLY A 79 7.31 -10.76 24.30
CA GLY A 79 8.21 -10.34 23.22
C GLY A 79 7.97 -11.07 21.90
N LYS A 80 8.29 -12.36 21.84
CA LYS A 80 8.05 -13.21 20.66
C LYS A 80 6.61 -13.15 20.10
N ALA A 81 5.61 -13.02 20.96
CA ALA A 81 4.20 -12.91 20.53
C ALA A 81 3.92 -11.55 19.87
N PHE A 82 4.45 -10.46 20.41
CA PHE A 82 4.42 -9.15 19.76
C PHE A 82 5.16 -9.14 18.44
N ASP A 83 6.34 -9.76 18.38
CA ASP A 83 7.16 -9.79 17.16
C ASP A 83 6.41 -10.41 15.98
N PHE A 84 5.71 -11.54 16.20
CA PHE A 84 4.87 -12.15 15.18
C PHE A 84 3.73 -11.22 14.76
N LEU A 85 3.07 -10.59 15.73
CA LEU A 85 1.93 -9.73 15.46
C LEU A 85 2.32 -8.45 14.70
N LEU A 86 3.46 -7.84 15.04
CA LEU A 86 4.00 -6.68 14.34
C LEU A 86 4.40 -7.01 12.89
N GLN A 87 4.84 -8.25 12.62
CA GLN A 87 5.09 -8.72 11.26
C GLN A 87 3.80 -8.82 10.44
N GLU A 88 2.75 -9.41 11.02
CA GLU A 88 1.45 -9.51 10.35
C GLU A 88 0.83 -8.11 10.13
N MET A 89 0.88 -7.23 11.12
CA MET A 89 0.45 -5.83 10.96
C MET A 89 1.20 -5.12 9.83
N ASN A 90 2.52 -5.27 9.75
CA ASN A 90 3.32 -4.72 8.66
C ASN A 90 2.91 -5.27 7.29
N ARG A 91 2.54 -6.56 7.22
CA ARG A 91 2.06 -7.18 5.98
C ARG A 91 0.74 -6.57 5.51
N GLU A 92 -0.21 -6.34 6.43
CA GLU A 92 -1.48 -5.69 6.12
C GLU A 92 -1.26 -4.24 5.66
N ILE A 93 -0.46 -3.47 6.40
CA ILE A 93 -0.14 -2.07 6.07
C ILE A 93 0.52 -1.94 4.69
N ASN A 94 1.43 -2.85 4.34
CA ASN A 94 2.05 -2.88 3.01
C ASN A 94 1.04 -3.15 1.90
N THR A 95 0.13 -4.10 2.13
CA THR A 95 -0.90 -4.47 1.15
C THR A 95 -1.87 -3.32 0.92
N ILE A 96 -2.34 -2.67 1.99
CA ILE A 96 -3.17 -1.44 1.93
C ILE A 96 -2.46 -0.37 1.09
N GLY A 97 -1.20 -0.07 1.40
CA GLY A 97 -0.43 0.94 0.67
C GLY A 97 -0.26 0.63 -0.82
N SER A 98 -0.14 -0.64 -1.19
CA SER A 98 0.00 -1.06 -2.60
C SER A 98 -1.29 -1.03 -3.41
N LYS A 99 -2.44 -1.23 -2.76
CA LYS A 99 -3.76 -1.33 -3.39
C LYS A 99 -4.56 -0.02 -3.40
N ALA A 100 -4.43 0.79 -2.35
CA ALA A 100 -5.33 1.91 -2.09
C ALA A 100 -5.38 2.97 -3.20
N GLY A 101 -4.25 3.24 -3.87
CA GLY A 101 -4.18 4.25 -4.94
C GLY A 101 -4.51 5.68 -4.49
N ASP A 102 -4.60 5.93 -3.18
CA ASP A 102 -5.03 7.18 -2.55
C ASP A 102 -3.88 7.81 -1.74
N ILE A 103 -3.72 9.14 -1.86
CA ILE A 103 -2.60 9.86 -1.25
C ILE A 103 -2.72 9.98 0.28
N GLU A 104 -3.93 10.13 0.81
CA GLU A 104 -4.15 10.25 2.25
C GLU A 104 -4.00 8.88 2.93
N ILE A 105 -4.47 7.81 2.28
CA ILE A 105 -4.18 6.43 2.73
C ILE A 105 -2.67 6.17 2.67
N THR A 106 -1.97 6.60 1.61
CA THR A 106 -0.51 6.46 1.50
C THR A 106 0.21 7.17 2.66
N ARG A 107 -0.19 8.39 3.01
CA ARG A 107 0.37 9.10 4.16
C ARG A 107 0.11 8.34 5.47
N SER A 108 -1.11 7.85 5.66
CA SER A 108 -1.48 7.07 6.84
C SER A 108 -0.68 5.78 6.96
N VAL A 109 -0.44 5.09 5.84
CA VAL A 109 0.41 3.89 5.75
C VAL A 109 1.85 4.19 6.17
N LEU A 110 2.42 5.31 5.73
CA LEU A 110 3.79 5.70 6.12
C LEU A 110 3.88 5.96 7.62
N THR A 111 2.91 6.69 8.19
CA THR A 111 2.84 6.90 9.64
C THR A 111 2.68 5.58 10.40
N ALA A 112 1.79 4.69 9.93
CA ALA A 112 1.57 3.40 10.57
C ALA A 112 2.84 2.53 10.58
N LYS A 113 3.61 2.51 9.48
CA LYS A 113 4.90 1.82 9.42
C LYS A 113 5.91 2.35 10.44
N GLN A 114 5.95 3.67 10.63
CA GLN A 114 6.83 4.28 11.63
C GLN A 114 6.42 3.88 13.04
N GLU A 115 5.13 3.85 13.35
CA GLU A 115 4.64 3.42 14.67
C GLU A 115 4.91 1.93 14.93
N VAL A 116 4.69 1.05 13.94
CA VAL A 116 5.01 -0.38 14.07
C VAL A 116 6.50 -0.59 14.32
N GLU A 117 7.37 0.15 13.63
CA GLU A 117 8.82 0.05 13.85
C GLU A 117 9.25 0.54 15.23
N LYS A 118 8.68 1.64 15.73
CA LYS A 118 8.93 2.12 17.10
C LYS A 118 8.51 1.07 18.14
N ILE A 119 7.36 0.42 17.95
CA ILE A 119 6.89 -0.62 18.86
C ILE A 119 7.82 -1.84 18.78
N ARG A 120 8.28 -2.21 17.58
CA ARG A 120 9.24 -3.30 17.37
C ARG A 120 10.54 -3.07 18.13
N GLU A 121 11.09 -1.86 18.05
CA GLU A 121 12.29 -1.48 18.83
C GLU A 121 12.03 -1.56 20.33
N GLN A 122 10.85 -1.11 20.82
CA GLN A 122 10.50 -1.23 22.24
C GLN A 122 10.42 -2.68 22.70
N VAL A 123 9.78 -3.55 21.91
CA VAL A 123 9.64 -4.98 22.22
C VAL A 123 11.01 -5.65 22.33
N GLN A 124 11.93 -5.35 21.41
CA GLN A 124 13.30 -5.89 21.42
C GLN A 124 14.15 -5.38 22.58
N ASN A 125 13.84 -4.21 23.14
CA ASN A 125 14.56 -3.64 24.29
C ASN A 125 14.08 -4.19 25.65
N ILE A 126 12.96 -4.92 25.67
CA ILE A 126 12.36 -5.51 26.89
C ILE A 126 12.73 -7.00 27.03
N GLU A 127 13.13 -7.66 25.94
CA GLU A 127 13.78 -8.99 25.98
C GLU A 127 15.21 -8.93 26.54
#